data_AF-A0A917A2N6-F1
#
_entry.id   AF-A0A917A2N6-F1
#
_cell.length_a   1.000
_cell.length_b   1.000
_cell.length_c   1.000
_cell.angle_alpha   90.00
_cell.angle_beta   90.00
_cell.angle_gamma   90.00
#
_symmetry.space_group_name_H-M   'P 1'
#
loop_
_entity.id
_entity.type
_entity.pdbx_description
1 polymer ?
#
loop_
_entity_poly.entity_id
_entity_poly.type
_entity_poly.pdbx_seq_one_letter_code
_entity_poly.pdbx_strand_id
1 'polypeptide(L)'
;MEDSLYRETVIKLEEDGFHIELISPENMDFSGFLELLNGDMKRDLASYFKEFKTKPKTSENVKDVVEFNKTDSINYIPYGQARLDGILAQNLSDEQVDSVRINLLNAGKTYFETHFKSHQLDAILSINNYHAGQAAVAKYPAITVPMGYKNTGEPQGLTFIGKPNQEELLLKLTYLFEKIETKRQRPEKYIL
;
A
#
# COMPACT_ATOMS: atom_id res chain seq x y z
N MET A 1 -11.68 16.31 10.67
CA MET A 1 -12.06 14.94 11.07
C MET A 1 -13.56 14.75 10.82
N GLU A 2 -13.94 14.40 9.59
CA GLU A 2 -15.35 14.22 9.20
C GLU A 2 -15.86 12.79 9.43
N ASP A 3 -14.99 11.78 9.26
CA ASP A 3 -15.32 10.37 9.54
C ASP A 3 -15.52 10.18 11.06
N SER A 4 -16.73 9.80 11.45
CA SER A 4 -17.12 9.69 12.87
C SER A 4 -16.38 8.55 13.56
N LEU A 5 -16.17 7.42 12.88
CA LEU A 5 -15.48 6.27 13.45
C LEU A 5 -14.01 6.59 13.70
N TYR A 6 -13.36 7.27 12.73
CA TYR A 6 -12.00 7.74 12.90
C TYR A 6 -11.88 8.75 14.04
N ARG A 7 -12.82 9.71 14.13
CA ARG A 7 -12.83 10.70 15.21
C ARG A 7 -12.99 10.05 16.59
N GLU A 8 -13.93 9.11 16.74
CA GLU A 8 -14.12 8.36 17.99
C GLU A 8 -12.87 7.56 18.37
N THR A 9 -12.24 6.93 17.38
CA THR A 9 -11.00 6.17 17.57
C THR A 9 -9.86 7.06 18.05
N VAL A 10 -9.70 8.24 17.47
CA VAL A 10 -8.68 9.22 17.87
C VAL A 10 -8.91 9.74 19.29
N ILE A 11 -10.15 10.11 19.62
CA ILE A 11 -10.50 10.56 20.99
C ILE A 11 -10.13 9.51 22.02
N LYS A 12 -10.41 8.24 21.75
CA LYS A 12 -10.08 7.17 22.69
C LYS A 12 -8.58 6.94 22.86
N LEU A 13 -7.79 7.12 21.79
CA LEU A 13 -6.33 7.11 21.89
C LEU A 13 -5.85 8.26 22.80
N GLU A 14 -6.42 9.46 22.66
CA GLU A 14 -6.09 10.59 23.55
C GLU A 14 -6.45 10.31 25.02
N GLU A 15 -7.62 9.72 25.27
CA GLU A 15 -8.07 9.31 26.61
C GLU A 15 -7.13 8.29 27.26
N ASP A 16 -6.54 7.40 26.47
CA ASP A 16 -5.56 6.40 26.92
C ASP A 16 -4.11 6.91 26.90
N GLY A 17 -3.92 8.23 26.78
CA GLY A 17 -2.64 8.91 27.00
C GLY A 17 -1.75 9.05 25.77
N PHE A 18 -2.27 8.77 24.57
CA PHE A 18 -1.55 9.12 23.33
C PHE A 18 -1.64 10.61 23.10
N HIS A 19 -0.51 11.22 22.78
CA HIS A 19 -0.49 12.57 22.25
C HIS A 19 -0.83 12.52 20.76
N ILE A 20 -1.92 13.18 20.35
CA ILE A 20 -2.36 13.23 18.96
C ILE A 20 -2.22 14.65 18.40
N GLU A 21 -1.58 14.74 17.24
CA GLU A 21 -1.42 15.98 16.49
C GLU A 21 -2.17 15.89 15.17
N LEU A 22 -3.01 16.89 14.89
CA LEU A 22 -3.73 16.98 13.63
C LEU A 22 -2.82 17.57 12.56
N ILE A 23 -2.43 16.73 11.60
CA ILE A 23 -1.64 17.15 10.45
C ILE A 23 -2.51 17.36 9.21
N SER A 24 -2.16 18.36 8.41
CA SER A 24 -2.76 18.62 7.10
C SER A 24 -1.66 18.56 6.04
N PRO A 25 -1.32 17.36 5.53
CA PRO A 25 -0.26 17.21 4.55
C PRO A 25 -0.65 17.78 3.19
N GLU A 26 0.32 18.33 2.46
CA GLU A 26 0.16 18.72 1.06
C GLU A 26 0.02 17.49 0.16
N ASN A 27 -0.60 17.64 -1.01
CA ASN A 27 -0.69 16.55 -1.96
C ASN A 27 0.70 16.16 -2.49
N MET A 28 0.97 14.86 -2.52
CA MET A 28 2.17 14.31 -3.14
C MET A 28 2.00 14.18 -4.66
N ASP A 29 3.04 14.53 -5.42
CA ASP A 29 3.11 14.24 -6.86
C ASP A 29 3.43 12.75 -7.10
N PHE A 30 2.51 12.06 -7.78
CA PHE A 30 2.63 10.66 -8.18
C PHE A 30 2.97 10.50 -9.67
N SER A 31 3.45 11.55 -10.33
CA SER A 31 3.86 11.49 -11.73
C SER A 31 4.86 10.37 -11.98
N GLY A 32 4.57 9.53 -12.98
CA GLY A 32 5.39 8.36 -13.29
C GLY A 32 5.05 7.09 -12.49
N PHE A 33 4.11 7.12 -11.55
CA PHE A 33 3.84 5.94 -10.70
C PHE A 33 3.42 4.70 -11.51
N LEU A 34 2.56 4.86 -12.52
CA LEU A 34 2.15 3.73 -13.36
C LEU A 34 3.30 3.26 -14.26
N GLU A 35 4.09 4.19 -14.78
CA GLU A 35 5.29 3.94 -15.58
C GLU A 35 6.34 3.14 -14.79
N LEU A 36 6.51 3.46 -13.51
CA LEU A 36 7.36 2.70 -12.60
C LEU A 36 6.87 1.25 -12.47
N LEU A 37 5.59 1.06 -12.11
CA LEU A 37 5.01 -0.27 -11.96
C LEU A 37 5.11 -1.08 -13.24
N ASN A 38 4.86 -0.45 -14.39
CA ASN A 38 4.93 -1.10 -15.68
C ASN A 38 6.37 -1.46 -16.06
N GLY A 39 7.32 -0.55 -15.84
CA GLY A 39 8.74 -0.76 -16.10
C GLY A 39 9.31 -1.89 -15.25
N ASP A 40 9.08 -1.86 -13.95
CA ASP A 40 9.52 -2.90 -13.02
C ASP A 40 8.89 -4.25 -13.40
N MET A 41 7.59 -4.33 -13.69
CA MET A 41 6.97 -5.58 -14.14
C MET A 41 7.54 -6.12 -15.46
N LYS A 42 7.83 -5.24 -16.43
CA LYS A 42 8.40 -5.63 -17.73
C LYS A 42 9.79 -6.25 -17.57
N ARG A 43 10.64 -5.62 -16.75
CA ARG A 43 12.03 -6.02 -16.51
C ARG A 43 12.13 -7.20 -15.54
N ASP A 44 11.43 -7.12 -14.41
CA ASP A 44 11.65 -8.01 -13.27
C ASP A 44 10.92 -9.34 -13.42
N LEU A 45 9.76 -9.39 -14.10
CA LEU A 45 9.08 -10.65 -14.38
C LEU A 45 9.89 -11.55 -15.32
N ALA A 46 10.55 -10.97 -16.33
CA ALA A 46 11.43 -11.72 -17.21
C ALA A 46 12.64 -12.28 -16.46
N SER A 47 13.23 -11.48 -15.58
CA SER A 47 14.32 -11.91 -14.70
C SER A 47 13.87 -13.04 -13.76
N TYR A 48 12.68 -12.92 -13.17
CA TYR A 48 12.09 -13.94 -12.32
C TYR A 48 11.89 -15.27 -13.07
N PHE A 49 11.31 -15.25 -14.27
CA PHE A 49 11.11 -16.47 -15.04
C PHE A 49 12.43 -17.13 -15.46
N LYS A 50 13.47 -16.34 -15.77
CA LYS A 50 14.79 -16.87 -16.09
C LYS A 50 15.41 -17.63 -14.91
N GLU A 51 15.28 -17.08 -13.70
CA GLU A 51 15.86 -17.68 -12.49
C GLU A 51 15.09 -18.93 -12.03
N PHE A 52 13.76 -18.89 -12.07
CA PHE A 52 12.91 -19.91 -11.42
C PHE A 52 12.22 -20.86 -12.41
N LYS A 53 12.67 -20.94 -13.67
CA LYS A 53 12.07 -21.84 -14.67
C LYS A 53 12.27 -23.30 -14.27
N THR A 54 11.20 -23.97 -13.83
CA THR A 54 11.22 -25.40 -13.48
C THR A 54 10.76 -26.30 -14.63
N LYS A 55 10.14 -25.75 -15.68
CA LYS A 55 9.66 -26.50 -16.85
C LYS A 55 9.98 -25.78 -18.16
N PRO A 56 10.32 -26.51 -19.24
CA PRO A 56 10.75 -25.90 -20.50
C PRO A 56 9.65 -25.10 -21.24
N LYS A 57 8.37 -25.35 -20.97
CA LYS A 57 7.21 -24.71 -21.64
C LYS A 57 6.46 -23.69 -20.76
N THR A 58 7.15 -22.88 -19.98
CA THR A 58 6.53 -21.75 -19.25
C THR A 58 6.85 -20.42 -19.94
N SER A 59 5.94 -19.45 -19.79
CA SER A 59 6.12 -18.05 -20.22
C SER A 59 7.45 -17.48 -19.75
N GLU A 60 8.08 -16.64 -20.56
CA GLU A 60 9.41 -16.08 -20.27
C GLU A 60 9.35 -14.58 -19.97
N ASN A 61 8.23 -13.92 -20.25
CA ASN A 61 8.04 -12.48 -20.05
C ASN A 61 6.54 -12.14 -20.10
N VAL A 62 6.21 -10.86 -19.94
CA VAL A 62 4.82 -10.38 -19.96
C VAL A 62 4.12 -10.64 -21.30
N LYS A 63 4.84 -10.60 -22.44
CA LYS A 63 4.25 -10.85 -23.76
C LYS A 63 3.75 -12.29 -23.85
N ASP A 64 4.53 -13.25 -23.38
CA ASP A 64 4.12 -14.66 -23.38
C ASP A 64 2.90 -14.90 -22.49
N VAL A 65 2.77 -14.17 -21.37
CA VAL A 65 1.58 -14.22 -20.50
C VAL A 65 0.36 -13.64 -21.23
N VAL A 66 0.52 -12.48 -21.88
CA VAL A 66 -0.54 -11.84 -22.68
C VAL A 66 -1.03 -12.74 -23.80
N GLU A 67 -0.12 -13.42 -24.51
CA GLU A 67 -0.48 -14.36 -25.57
C GLU A 67 -1.09 -15.65 -25.02
N PHE A 68 -0.58 -16.18 -23.90
CA PHE A 68 -1.19 -17.34 -23.23
C PHE A 68 -2.64 -17.06 -22.82
N ASN A 69 -2.90 -15.91 -22.21
CA ASN A 69 -4.24 -15.52 -21.81
C ASN A 69 -5.22 -15.45 -22.99
N LYS A 70 -4.75 -15.04 -24.18
CA LYS A 70 -5.57 -14.97 -25.40
C LYS A 70 -5.96 -16.34 -25.94
N THR A 71 -5.30 -17.43 -25.53
CA THR A 71 -5.66 -18.79 -25.97
C THR A 71 -7.03 -19.23 -25.45
N ASP A 72 -7.47 -18.68 -24.32
CA ASP A 72 -8.79 -18.89 -23.75
C ASP A 72 -9.22 -17.69 -22.89
N SER A 73 -9.59 -16.60 -23.57
CA SER A 73 -9.89 -15.33 -22.91
C SER A 73 -11.08 -15.40 -21.94
N ILE A 74 -12.02 -16.32 -22.16
CA ILE A 74 -13.18 -16.50 -21.27
C ILE A 74 -12.71 -16.99 -19.90
N ASN A 75 -11.73 -17.90 -19.89
CA ASN A 75 -11.22 -18.48 -18.66
C ASN A 75 -10.08 -17.66 -18.03
N TYR A 76 -9.17 -17.11 -18.83
CA TYR A 76 -7.98 -16.44 -18.30
C TYR A 76 -8.14 -14.95 -18.07
N ILE A 77 -8.92 -14.26 -18.93
CA ILE A 77 -9.10 -12.80 -18.87
C ILE A 77 -10.57 -12.41 -19.06
N PRO A 78 -11.50 -12.92 -18.23
CA PRO A 78 -12.94 -12.64 -18.35
C PRO A 78 -13.28 -11.14 -18.24
N TYR A 79 -12.38 -10.34 -17.66
CA TYR A 79 -12.50 -8.87 -17.53
C TYR A 79 -11.45 -8.11 -18.38
N GLY A 80 -10.76 -8.80 -19.28
CA GLY A 80 -9.65 -8.27 -20.07
C GLY A 80 -8.31 -8.24 -19.35
N GLN A 81 -7.28 -7.69 -20.01
CA GLN A 81 -5.90 -7.65 -19.52
C GLN A 81 -5.19 -6.30 -19.74
N ALA A 82 -5.94 -5.19 -19.69
CA ALA A 82 -5.43 -3.85 -19.99
C ALA A 82 -4.18 -3.44 -19.20
N ARG A 83 -4.00 -3.95 -17.97
CA ARG A 83 -2.76 -3.72 -17.19
C ARG A 83 -1.55 -4.41 -17.81
N LEU A 84 -1.69 -5.66 -18.26
CA LEU A 84 -0.61 -6.38 -18.95
C LEU A 84 -0.32 -5.75 -20.31
N ASP A 85 -1.36 -5.32 -21.04
CA ASP A 85 -1.20 -4.58 -22.29
C ASP A 85 -0.46 -3.24 -22.05
N GLY A 86 -0.79 -2.53 -20.96
CA GLY A 86 -0.10 -1.32 -20.52
C GLY A 86 1.38 -1.54 -20.19
N ILE A 87 1.73 -2.69 -19.59
CA ILE A 87 3.12 -3.08 -19.36
C ILE A 87 3.87 -3.26 -20.69
N LEU A 88 3.23 -3.88 -21.70
CA LEU A 88 3.84 -4.02 -23.02
C LEU A 88 4.01 -2.66 -23.72
N ALA A 89 3.01 -1.78 -23.60
CA ALA A 89 2.99 -0.45 -24.21
C ALA A 89 3.95 0.57 -23.56
N GLN A 90 4.42 0.30 -22.34
CA GLN A 90 5.40 1.14 -21.65
C GLN A 90 6.70 1.26 -22.46
N ASN A 91 7.16 2.50 -22.62
CA ASN A 91 8.25 2.87 -23.53
C ASN A 91 9.44 3.56 -22.84
N LEU A 92 9.38 3.78 -21.53
CA LEU A 92 10.55 4.25 -20.77
C LEU A 92 11.67 3.20 -20.80
N SER A 93 12.91 3.66 -20.90
CA SER A 93 14.10 2.82 -20.65
C SER A 93 14.23 2.47 -19.16
N ASP A 94 15.04 1.47 -18.85
CA ASP A 94 15.29 1.08 -17.46
C ASP A 94 15.88 2.25 -16.63
N GLU A 95 16.75 3.08 -17.22
CA GLU A 95 17.31 4.27 -16.57
C GLU A 95 16.26 5.34 -16.30
N GLN A 96 15.29 5.51 -17.21
CA GLN A 96 14.16 6.42 -17.02
C GLN A 96 13.22 5.92 -15.92
N VAL A 97 12.92 4.62 -15.90
CA VAL A 97 12.14 3.97 -14.83
C VAL A 97 12.83 4.14 -13.47
N ASP A 98 14.16 3.96 -13.43
CA ASP A 98 14.95 4.16 -12.21
C ASP A 98 14.95 5.62 -11.74
N SER A 99 14.97 6.58 -12.67
CA SER A 99 14.84 8.00 -12.36
C SER A 99 13.47 8.33 -11.76
N VAL A 100 12.40 7.78 -12.33
CA VAL A 100 11.03 7.90 -11.79
C VAL A 100 10.96 7.30 -10.38
N ARG A 101 11.60 6.15 -10.13
CA ARG A 101 11.65 5.51 -8.81
C ARG A 101 12.29 6.43 -7.76
N ILE A 102 13.40 7.08 -8.10
CA ILE A 102 14.11 8.00 -7.19
C ILE A 102 13.23 9.21 -6.88
N ASN A 103 12.54 9.77 -7.88
CA ASN A 103 11.66 10.92 -7.70
C ASN A 103 10.49 10.59 -6.76
N LEU A 104 9.80 9.47 -7.00
CA LEU A 104 8.70 9.01 -6.15
C LEU A 104 9.17 8.68 -4.71
N LEU A 105 10.35 8.06 -4.57
CA LEU A 105 10.94 7.79 -3.26
C LEU A 105 11.19 9.09 -2.48
N ASN A 106 11.77 10.10 -3.13
CA ASN A 106 12.07 11.39 -2.50
C ASN A 106 10.80 12.17 -2.16
N ALA A 107 9.80 12.15 -3.03
CA ALA A 107 8.51 12.78 -2.78
C ALA A 107 7.78 12.12 -1.60
N GLY A 108 7.75 10.78 -1.54
CA GLY A 108 7.16 10.04 -0.43
C GLY A 108 7.89 10.27 0.90
N LYS A 109 9.23 10.31 0.88
CA LYS A 109 10.02 10.66 2.07
C LYS A 109 9.69 12.07 2.55
N THR A 110 9.70 13.05 1.65
CA THR A 110 9.38 14.45 1.99
C THR A 110 7.99 14.57 2.61
N TYR A 111 7.00 13.86 2.06
CA TYR A 111 5.62 13.84 2.54
C TYR A 111 5.53 13.47 4.03
N PHE A 112 6.24 12.42 4.48
CA PHE A 112 6.18 12.01 5.89
C PHE A 112 7.21 12.70 6.79
N GLU A 113 8.44 12.88 6.32
CA GLU A 113 9.55 13.41 7.14
C GLU A 113 9.28 14.82 7.66
N THR A 114 8.58 15.63 6.87
CA THR A 114 8.18 16.98 7.27
C THR A 114 7.38 16.92 8.57
N HIS A 115 6.36 16.06 8.65
CA HIS A 115 5.49 15.93 9.82
C HIS A 115 6.14 15.18 10.97
N PHE A 116 6.91 14.12 10.67
CA PHE A 116 7.67 13.41 11.69
C PHE A 116 8.64 14.31 12.45
N LYS A 117 9.27 15.27 11.76
CA LYS A 117 10.23 16.20 12.38
C LYS A 117 9.55 17.39 13.05
N SER A 118 8.58 18.03 12.40
CA SER A 118 7.95 19.24 12.94
C SER A 118 7.15 18.97 14.20
N HIS A 119 6.51 17.80 14.30
CA HIS A 119 5.67 17.41 15.44
C HIS A 119 6.30 16.31 16.31
N GLN A 120 7.53 15.89 16.01
CA GLN A 120 8.25 14.82 16.74
C GLN A 120 7.45 13.51 16.86
N LEU A 121 6.71 13.14 15.81
CA LEU A 121 5.80 11.99 15.84
C LEU A 121 6.55 10.64 15.84
N ASP A 122 5.93 9.65 16.47
CA ASP A 122 6.34 8.24 16.42
C ASP A 122 5.66 7.48 15.27
N ALA A 123 4.41 7.84 14.94
CA ALA A 123 3.64 7.25 13.85
C ALA A 123 2.66 8.27 13.26
N ILE A 124 2.23 8.02 12.02
CA ILE A 124 1.17 8.77 11.34
C ILE A 124 -0.03 7.84 11.14
N LEU A 125 -1.22 8.34 11.46
CA LEU A 125 -2.47 7.60 11.35
C LEU A 125 -3.16 7.85 10.00
N SER A 126 -3.74 6.80 9.43
CA SER A 126 -4.50 6.85 8.19
C SER A 126 -5.72 5.94 8.27
N ILE A 127 -6.82 6.35 7.65
CA ILE A 127 -7.97 5.46 7.45
C ILE A 127 -7.63 4.49 6.30
N ASN A 128 -7.83 3.19 6.53
CA ASN A 128 -7.63 2.15 5.53
C ASN A 128 -6.30 2.33 4.77
N ASN A 129 -6.37 2.45 3.45
CA ASN A 129 -5.25 2.62 2.54
C ASN A 129 -5.10 4.05 1.98
N TYR A 130 -5.73 5.06 2.60
CA TYR A 130 -5.75 6.43 2.04
C TYR A 130 -4.36 7.02 1.82
N HIS A 131 -3.36 6.61 2.62
CA HIS A 131 -1.95 7.01 2.46
C HIS A 131 -1.01 5.87 2.07
N ALA A 132 -1.55 4.75 1.58
CA ALA A 132 -0.76 3.58 1.24
C ALA A 132 0.20 3.84 0.06
N GLY A 133 -0.22 4.67 -0.91
CA GLY A 133 0.62 5.05 -2.05
C GLY A 133 1.90 5.76 -1.59
N GLN A 134 1.74 6.78 -0.74
CA GLN A 134 2.83 7.55 -0.14
C GLN A 134 3.75 6.64 0.67
N ALA A 135 3.19 5.80 1.55
CA ALA A 135 3.98 4.89 2.39
C ALA A 135 4.78 3.88 1.56
N ALA A 136 4.16 3.32 0.52
CA ALA A 136 4.79 2.34 -0.37
C ALA A 136 5.97 2.94 -1.14
N VAL A 137 5.79 4.10 -1.79
CA VAL A 137 6.87 4.75 -2.55
C VAL A 137 7.99 5.25 -1.62
N ALA A 138 7.65 5.71 -0.41
CA ALA A 138 8.62 6.12 0.60
C ALA A 138 9.41 4.95 1.20
N LYS A 139 8.89 3.71 1.08
CA LYS A 139 9.34 2.49 1.76
C LYS A 139 9.19 2.58 3.29
N TYR A 140 8.07 3.14 3.75
CA TYR A 140 7.78 3.30 5.18
C TYR A 140 6.90 2.13 5.65
N PRO A 141 7.21 1.52 6.81
CA PRO A 141 6.41 0.43 7.32
C PRO A 141 5.01 0.93 7.69
N ALA A 142 4.00 0.12 7.36
CA ALA A 142 2.61 0.42 7.69
C ALA A 142 1.89 -0.83 8.20
N ILE A 143 1.09 -0.68 9.25
CA ILE A 143 0.29 -1.76 9.85
C ILE A 143 -1.14 -1.25 10.02
N THR A 144 -2.10 -1.97 9.45
CA THR A 144 -3.53 -1.71 9.62
C THR A 144 -4.11 -2.61 10.70
N VAL A 145 -4.77 -2.01 11.68
CA VAL A 145 -5.53 -2.71 12.73
C VAL A 145 -7.02 -2.35 12.59
N PRO A 146 -7.96 -3.29 12.78
CA PRO A 146 -9.39 -2.98 12.71
C PRO A 146 -9.79 -1.89 13.71
N MET A 147 -10.42 -0.81 13.22
CA MET A 147 -10.97 0.25 14.08
C MET A 147 -12.49 0.17 14.23
N GLY A 148 -13.15 -0.67 13.43
CA GLY A 148 -14.59 -0.89 13.55
C GLY A 148 -15.24 -1.15 12.20
N TYR A 149 -16.52 -0.81 12.12
CA TYR A 149 -17.35 -1.04 10.95
C TYR A 149 -18.23 0.19 10.71
N LYS A 150 -18.51 0.49 9.45
CA LYS A 150 -19.58 1.43 9.09
C LYS A 150 -20.93 0.81 9.46
N ASN A 151 -21.97 1.65 9.51
CA ASN A 151 -23.36 1.20 9.68
C ASN A 151 -23.82 0.19 8.62
N THR A 152 -23.15 0.15 7.46
CA THR A 152 -23.38 -0.83 6.39
C THR A 152 -22.75 -2.20 6.65
N GLY A 153 -21.97 -2.36 7.72
CA GLY A 153 -21.19 -3.56 8.02
C GLY A 153 -19.83 -3.63 7.32
N GLU A 154 -19.45 -2.60 6.54
CA GLU A 154 -18.14 -2.53 5.91
C GLU A 154 -17.05 -2.29 6.96
N PRO A 155 -16.02 -3.17 7.08
CA PRO A 155 -14.93 -2.97 8.03
C PRO A 155 -14.08 -1.76 7.66
N GLN A 156 -13.65 -1.01 8.66
CA GLN A 156 -12.64 0.04 8.53
C GLN A 156 -11.46 -0.25 9.46
N GLY A 157 -10.27 0.06 8.97
CA GLY A 157 -9.01 -0.08 9.69
C GLY A 157 -8.37 1.27 9.98
N LEU A 158 -7.68 1.34 11.13
CA LEU A 158 -6.72 2.37 11.44
C LEU A 158 -5.32 1.88 11.05
N THR A 159 -4.69 2.58 10.13
CA THR A 159 -3.34 2.28 9.65
C THR A 159 -2.34 3.19 10.32
N PHE A 160 -1.36 2.57 10.98
CA PHE A 160 -0.20 3.24 11.55
C PHE A 160 0.95 3.17 10.57
N ILE A 161 1.54 4.31 10.24
CA ILE A 161 2.69 4.44 9.34
C ILE A 161 3.88 4.91 10.18
N GLY A 162 4.94 4.12 10.25
CA GLY A 162 6.15 4.40 11.04
C GLY A 162 7.31 4.88 10.19
N LYS A 163 8.41 5.29 10.84
CA LYS A 163 9.68 5.57 10.16
C LYS A 163 10.36 4.26 9.71
N PRO A 164 11.23 4.29 8.68
CA PRO A 164 11.98 3.11 8.26
C PRO A 164 12.79 2.49 9.40
N ASN A 165 12.82 1.15 9.47
CA ASN A 165 13.51 0.36 10.49
C ASN A 165 12.99 0.58 11.93
N GLN A 166 11.73 1.01 12.08
CA GLN A 166 11.05 1.15 13.37
C GLN A 166 9.85 0.20 13.53
N GLU A 167 9.90 -0.95 12.87
CA GLU A 167 8.82 -1.95 12.89
C GLU A 167 8.53 -2.45 14.31
N GLU A 168 9.54 -2.56 15.18
CA GLU A 168 9.34 -2.93 16.58
C GLU A 168 8.48 -1.91 17.34
N LEU A 169 8.76 -0.61 17.16
CA LEU A 169 7.95 0.46 17.75
C LEU A 169 6.54 0.45 17.17
N LEU A 170 6.43 0.32 15.84
CA LEU A 170 5.14 0.27 15.15
C LEU A 170 4.28 -0.91 15.63
N LEU A 171 4.88 -2.08 15.86
CA LEU A 171 4.21 -3.25 16.43
C LEU A 171 3.75 -2.99 17.87
N LYS A 172 4.56 -2.32 18.70
CA LYS A 172 4.16 -1.94 20.06
C LYS A 172 2.97 -0.97 20.05
N LEU A 173 3.01 0.06 19.21
CA LEU A 173 1.92 1.04 19.09
C LEU A 173 0.62 0.39 18.62
N THR A 174 0.70 -0.44 17.58
CA THR A 174 -0.48 -1.13 17.01
C THR A 174 -1.05 -2.16 17.97
N TYR A 175 -0.21 -2.87 18.73
CA TYR A 175 -0.64 -3.77 19.80
C TYR A 175 -1.35 -3.02 20.94
N LEU A 176 -0.81 -1.89 21.38
CA LEU A 176 -1.46 -1.05 22.38
C LEU A 176 -2.83 -0.60 21.88
N PHE A 177 -2.92 -0.12 20.65
CA PHE A 177 -4.21 0.23 20.04
C PHE A 177 -5.19 -0.95 20.01
N GLU A 178 -4.77 -2.15 19.62
CA GLU A 178 -5.63 -3.34 19.60
C GLU A 178 -6.15 -3.70 21.02
N LYS A 179 -5.35 -3.45 22.07
CA LYS A 179 -5.76 -3.63 23.47
C LYS A 179 -6.78 -2.61 23.94
N ILE A 180 -6.67 -1.37 23.45
CA ILE A 180 -7.58 -0.26 23.74
C ILE A 180 -8.91 -0.49 23.01
N GLU A 181 -8.83 -0.94 21.76
CA GLU A 181 -9.96 -1.13 20.86
C GLU A 181 -9.95 -2.51 20.18
N THR A 182 -10.50 -3.51 20.88
CA THR A 182 -10.75 -4.82 20.27
C THR A 182 -12.04 -4.79 19.44
N LYS A 183 -11.93 -4.27 18.21
CA LYS A 183 -13.09 -4.03 17.32
C LYS A 183 -13.37 -5.15 16.34
N ARG A 184 -12.41 -6.03 16.06
CA ARG A 184 -12.56 -7.11 15.08
C ARG A 184 -13.67 -8.08 15.50
N GLN A 185 -14.62 -8.30 14.60
CA GLN A 185 -15.64 -9.34 14.72
C GLN A 185 -15.40 -10.45 13.68
N ARG A 186 -15.68 -11.70 14.07
CA ARG A 186 -15.65 -12.84 13.14
C ARG A 186 -16.85 -12.72 12.18
N PRO A 187 -16.67 -12.83 10.85
CA PRO A 187 -17.80 -12.75 9.94
C PRO A 187 -18.75 -13.95 10.13
N GLU A 188 -20.05 -13.68 10.18
CA GLU A 188 -21.09 -14.66 10.58
C GLU A 188 -21.07 -15.96 9.77
N LYS A 189 -20.88 -15.84 8.44
CA LYS A 189 -20.83 -16.99 7.51
C LYS A 189 -19.68 -17.97 7.76
N TYR A 190 -18.75 -17.63 8.64
CA TYR A 190 -17.58 -18.43 8.98
C TYR A 190 -17.58 -18.84 10.46
N ILE A 191 -18.69 -18.67 11.20
CA ILE A 191 -18.85 -19.26 12.54
C ILE A 191 -19.17 -20.75 12.33
N LEU A 192 -18.29 -21.61 12.83
CA LEU A 192 -18.46 -23.07 12.84
C LEU A 192 -19.41 -23.49 13.96
#